data_AF-A0A6S6UEH7-F1
#
_entry.id   AF-A0A6S6UEH7-F1
#
_cell.length_a   1.000
_cell.length_b   1.000
_cell.length_c   1.000
_cell.angle_alpha   90.00
_cell.angle_beta   90.00
_cell.angle_gamma   90.00
#
_symmetry.space_group_name_H-M   'P 1'
#
loop_
_entity.id
_entity.type
_entity.pdbx_description
1 polymer ?
#
loop_
_entity_poly.entity_id
_entity_poly.type
_entity_poly.pdbx_seq_one_letter_code
_entity_poly.pdbx_strand_id
1 'polypeptide(L)'
;MDEKEVQHCLSSKEEQSLLQQQAKMAAMGEMIGNIAHQWRQPLNALSALNVGLGMKHRNGKLTDAEVQKFKEKSNTIIQNMSSTIEDFKNFFQPDKIQETFEIHEAVEGAIRFVSDAYNTHSIQVQVNIQDKILVRSYKNELMQVLLNIFNNTKDAVIEKKIDNGMVTINMSESKNKVIITLQDNAGGVSTEVLEKMYEPYFTTKFESHGTGIGLYMSKMIIEKSMNGSLESENREDGLLTTIIIEKETKEWVYSI
;
A
#
# COMPACT_ATOMS: atom_id res chain seq x y z
N MET A 1 13.33 35.76 13.91
CA MET A 1 12.90 35.18 12.63
C MET A 1 12.48 36.32 11.74
N ASP A 2 13.17 36.48 10.62
CA ASP A 2 12.95 37.56 9.66
C ASP A 2 11.61 37.31 8.93
N GLU A 3 10.81 38.34 8.61
CA GLU A 3 9.49 38.16 7.96
C GLU A 3 9.59 37.36 6.65
N LYS A 4 10.72 37.48 5.95
CA LYS A 4 11.02 36.71 4.74
C LYS A 4 11.23 35.21 5.01
N GLU A 5 11.80 34.84 6.16
CA GLU A 5 11.98 33.43 6.54
C GLU A 5 10.64 32.79 6.91
N VAL A 6 9.76 33.54 7.58
CA VAL A 6 8.40 33.09 7.89
C VAL A 6 7.60 32.88 6.60
N GLN A 7 7.64 33.84 5.68
CA GLN A 7 6.95 33.75 4.40
C GLN A 7 7.46 32.59 3.54
N HIS A 8 8.78 32.38 3.49
CA HIS A 8 9.39 31.26 2.77
C HIS A 8 9.01 29.90 3.39
N CYS A 9 9.01 29.80 4.73
CA CYS A 9 8.59 28.59 5.44
C CYS A 9 7.10 28.25 5.20
N LEU A 10 6.23 29.27 5.20
CA LEU A 10 4.81 29.11 4.89
C LEU A 10 4.59 28.64 3.44
N SER A 11 5.23 29.30 2.47
CA SER A 11 5.18 28.91 1.06
C SER A 11 5.68 27.47 0.83
N SER A 12 6.75 27.08 1.51
CA SER A 12 7.31 25.71 1.41
C SER A 12 6.37 24.66 2.01
N LYS A 13 5.67 24.98 3.12
CA LYS A 13 4.64 24.10 3.69
C LYS A 13 3.42 23.97 2.79
N GLU A 14 2.98 25.06 2.17
CA GLU A 14 1.86 25.04 1.20
C GLU A 14 2.20 24.20 -0.03
N GLU A 15 3.42 24.34 -0.55
CA GLU A 15 3.92 23.52 -1.67
C GLU A 15 4.00 22.03 -1.29
N GLN A 16 4.51 21.69 -0.11
CA GLN A 16 4.52 20.31 0.40
C GLN A 16 3.12 19.74 0.56
N SER A 17 2.17 20.53 1.08
CA SER A 17 0.77 20.14 1.21
C SER A 17 0.14 19.85 -0.15
N LEU A 18 0.39 20.72 -1.14
CA LEU A 18 -0.09 20.54 -2.50
C LEU A 18 0.50 19.27 -3.14
N LEU A 19 1.81 19.03 -2.97
CA LEU A 19 2.48 17.81 -3.42
C LEU A 19 1.88 16.56 -2.78
N GLN A 20 1.60 16.60 -1.47
CA GLN A 20 0.95 15.50 -0.77
C GLN A 20 -0.45 15.23 -1.34
N GLN A 21 -1.22 16.28 -1.62
CA GLN A 21 -2.54 16.16 -2.23
C GLN A 21 -2.47 15.58 -3.64
N GLN A 22 -1.52 16.02 -4.47
CA GLN A 22 -1.31 15.48 -5.82
C GLN A 22 -0.91 14.01 -5.80
N ALA A 23 0.03 13.63 -4.92
CA ALA A 23 0.43 12.23 -4.76
C ALA A 23 -0.73 11.34 -4.32
N LYS A 24 -1.55 11.84 -3.39
CA LYS A 24 -2.75 11.15 -2.91
C LYS A 24 -3.79 11.00 -4.03
N MET A 25 -4.01 12.04 -4.85
CA MET A 25 -4.90 11.97 -6.01
C MET A 25 -4.41 11.00 -7.10
N ALA A 26 -3.11 10.96 -7.37
CA ALA A 26 -2.53 10.02 -8.33
C ALA A 26 -2.73 8.57 -7.85
N ALA A 27 -2.40 8.28 -6.58
CA ALA A 27 -2.65 6.98 -5.97
C ALA A 27 -4.16 6.62 -5.99
N MET A 28 -5.04 7.61 -5.77
CA MET A 28 -6.49 7.43 -5.84
C MET A 28 -6.96 6.99 -7.23
N GLY A 29 -6.44 7.59 -8.30
CA GLY A 29 -6.82 7.23 -9.67
C GLY A 29 -6.52 5.75 -9.98
N GLU A 30 -5.31 5.29 -9.63
CA GLU A 30 -4.91 3.89 -9.82
C GLU A 30 -5.73 2.94 -8.94
N MET A 31 -5.95 3.32 -7.67
CA MET A 31 -6.76 2.53 -6.74
C MET A 31 -8.22 2.41 -7.14
N ILE A 32 -8.85 3.48 -7.65
CA ILE A 32 -10.24 3.43 -8.12
C ILE A 32 -10.37 2.42 -9.26
N GLY A 33 -9.40 2.38 -10.17
CA GLY A 33 -9.34 1.37 -11.22
C GLY A 33 -9.28 -0.05 -10.63
N ASN A 34 -8.37 -0.30 -9.70
CA ASN A 34 -8.21 -1.59 -9.05
C ASN A 34 -9.48 -2.00 -8.27
N ILE A 35 -10.13 -1.07 -7.59
CA ILE A 35 -11.38 -1.32 -6.84
C ILE A 35 -12.52 -1.69 -7.79
N ALA A 36 -12.67 -0.96 -8.89
CA ALA A 36 -13.70 -1.26 -9.89
C ALA A 36 -13.52 -2.68 -10.46
N HIS A 37 -12.26 -3.10 -10.66
CA HIS A 37 -11.93 -4.48 -11.04
C HIS A 37 -12.23 -5.47 -9.91
N GLN A 38 -11.76 -5.20 -8.69
CA GLN A 38 -11.97 -6.04 -7.52
C GLN A 38 -13.44 -6.25 -7.19
N TRP A 39 -14.31 -5.26 -7.42
CA TRP A 39 -15.75 -5.39 -7.19
C TRP A 39 -16.47 -6.19 -8.25
N ARG A 40 -15.94 -6.24 -9.47
CA ARG A 40 -16.54 -7.05 -10.53
C ARG A 40 -16.54 -8.53 -10.16
N GLN A 41 -15.52 -9.01 -9.46
CA GLN A 41 -15.41 -10.41 -9.02
C GLN A 41 -16.52 -10.85 -8.02
N PRO A 42 -16.73 -10.19 -6.86
CA PRO A 42 -17.79 -10.53 -5.92
C PRO A 42 -19.17 -10.30 -6.52
N LEU A 43 -19.36 -9.29 -7.38
CA LEU A 43 -20.62 -9.11 -8.12
C LEU A 43 -20.91 -10.29 -9.05
N ASN A 44 -19.90 -10.79 -9.77
CA ASN A 44 -20.03 -11.99 -10.60
C ASN A 44 -20.36 -13.22 -9.75
N ALA A 45 -19.72 -13.37 -8.59
CA ALA A 45 -20.01 -14.46 -7.65
C ALA A 45 -21.45 -14.38 -7.11
N LEU A 46 -21.92 -13.19 -6.73
CA LEU A 46 -23.32 -12.96 -6.32
C LEU A 46 -24.30 -13.26 -7.46
N SER A 47 -23.98 -12.84 -8.68
CA SER A 47 -24.78 -13.14 -9.87
C SER A 47 -24.89 -14.64 -10.11
N ALA A 48 -23.77 -15.37 -10.01
CA ALA A 48 -23.75 -16.83 -10.13
C ALA A 48 -24.56 -17.53 -9.02
N LEU A 49 -24.45 -17.06 -7.77
CA LEU A 49 -25.25 -17.54 -6.65
C LEU A 49 -26.75 -17.33 -6.92
N ASN A 50 -27.13 -16.17 -7.44
CA ASN A 50 -28.52 -15.82 -7.73
C ASN A 50 -29.10 -16.67 -8.87
N VAL A 51 -28.35 -16.83 -9.96
CA VAL A 51 -28.73 -17.73 -11.07
C VAL A 51 -28.89 -19.17 -10.58
N GLY A 52 -27.96 -19.66 -9.76
CA GLY A 52 -28.02 -21.00 -9.18
C GLY A 52 -29.24 -21.22 -8.29
N LEU A 53 -29.61 -20.23 -7.47
CA LEU A 53 -30.81 -20.27 -6.64
C LEU A 53 -32.08 -20.34 -7.50
N GLY A 54 -32.18 -19.49 -8.53
CA GLY A 54 -33.31 -19.46 -9.46
C GLY A 54 -33.47 -20.77 -10.25
N MET A 55 -32.37 -21.41 -10.65
CA MET A 55 -32.41 -22.73 -11.30
C MET A 55 -32.96 -23.82 -10.37
N LYS A 56 -32.54 -23.83 -9.10
CA LYS A 56 -33.03 -24.79 -8.11
C LYS A 56 -34.52 -24.60 -7.82
N HIS A 57 -34.97 -23.35 -7.75
CA HIS A 57 -36.38 -23.02 -7.61
C HIS A 57 -37.20 -23.55 -8.79
N ARG A 58 -36.81 -23.22 -10.03
CA ARG A 58 -37.52 -23.69 -11.24
C ARG A 58 -37.59 -25.21 -11.36
N ASN A 59 -36.56 -25.92 -10.89
CA ASN A 59 -36.50 -27.37 -10.95
C ASN A 59 -37.22 -28.06 -9.77
N GLY A 60 -37.89 -27.32 -8.89
CA GLY A 60 -38.56 -27.86 -7.70
C GLY A 60 -37.59 -28.47 -6.66
N LYS A 61 -36.30 -28.11 -6.74
CA LYS A 61 -35.24 -28.63 -5.88
C LYS A 61 -34.83 -27.68 -4.76
N LEU A 62 -35.44 -26.48 -4.70
CA LEU A 62 -35.10 -25.48 -3.70
C LEU A 62 -35.50 -25.94 -2.30
N THR A 63 -34.51 -26.12 -1.44
CA THR A 63 -34.70 -26.46 -0.03
C THR A 63 -34.33 -25.29 0.88
N ASP A 64 -34.83 -25.28 2.12
CA ASP A 64 -34.46 -24.28 3.12
C ASP A 64 -32.94 -24.24 3.38
N ALA A 65 -32.28 -25.40 3.33
CA ALA A 65 -30.83 -25.50 3.46
C ALA A 65 -30.08 -24.77 2.33
N GLU A 66 -30.62 -24.79 1.11
CA GLU A 66 -30.03 -24.07 -0.02
C GLU A 66 -30.27 -22.57 0.06
N VAL A 67 -31.45 -22.15 0.56
CA VAL A 67 -31.74 -20.74 0.85
C VAL A 67 -30.78 -20.23 1.93
N GLN A 68 -30.56 -21.00 2.99
CA GLN A 68 -29.65 -20.64 4.07
C GLN A 68 -28.20 -20.52 3.56
N LYS A 69 -27.74 -21.49 2.78
CA LYS A 69 -26.41 -21.45 2.15
C LYS A 69 -26.24 -20.26 1.21
N PHE A 70 -27.27 -19.90 0.45
CA PHE A 70 -27.26 -18.71 -0.39
C PHE A 70 -27.14 -17.43 0.46
N LYS A 71 -27.92 -17.31 1.53
CA LYS A 71 -27.87 -16.17 2.45
C LYS A 71 -26.49 -16.00 3.07
N GLU A 72 -25.93 -17.07 3.62
CA GLU A 72 -24.60 -17.04 4.26
C GLU A 72 -23.52 -16.61 3.28
N LYS A 73 -23.44 -17.27 2.12
CA LYS A 73 -22.43 -16.93 1.10
C LYS A 73 -22.58 -15.50 0.59
N SER A 74 -23.81 -15.06 0.32
CA SER A 74 -24.07 -13.71 -0.17
C SER A 74 -23.70 -12.67 0.88
N ASN A 75 -24.05 -12.91 2.15
CA ASN A 75 -23.67 -12.03 3.25
C ASN A 75 -22.16 -11.92 3.42
N THR A 76 -21.42 -13.04 3.35
CA THR A 76 -19.95 -13.00 3.41
C THR A 76 -19.37 -12.16 2.26
N ILE A 77 -19.87 -12.32 1.04
CA ILE A 77 -19.42 -11.54 -0.11
C ILE A 77 -19.71 -10.04 0.10
N ILE A 78 -20.92 -9.70 0.54
CA ILE A 78 -21.33 -8.31 0.81
C ILE A 78 -20.45 -7.69 1.91
N GLN A 79 -20.20 -8.40 3.02
CA GLN A 79 -19.35 -7.91 4.11
C GLN A 79 -17.92 -7.67 3.63
N ASN A 80 -17.36 -8.56 2.81
CA ASN A 80 -16.02 -8.37 2.23
C ASN A 80 -15.97 -7.12 1.32
N MET A 81 -17.01 -6.92 0.48
CA MET A 81 -17.12 -5.71 -0.34
C MET A 81 -17.21 -4.44 0.52
N SER A 82 -18.01 -4.46 1.59
CA SER A 82 -18.14 -3.33 2.52
C SER A 82 -16.83 -3.03 3.25
N SER A 83 -16.10 -4.06 3.71
CA SER A 83 -14.79 -3.88 4.32
C SER A 83 -13.79 -3.24 3.35
N THR A 84 -13.84 -3.62 2.07
CA THR A 84 -12.97 -3.03 1.03
C THR A 84 -13.28 -1.54 0.80
N ILE A 85 -14.57 -1.16 0.81
CA ILE A 85 -14.98 0.26 0.78
C ILE A 85 -14.41 1.01 1.98
N GLU A 86 -14.54 0.44 3.18
CA GLU A 86 -14.10 1.12 4.40
C GLU A 86 -12.57 1.23 4.46
N ASP A 87 -11.83 0.20 4.05
CA ASP A 87 -10.37 0.24 3.90
C ASP A 87 -9.95 1.39 2.95
N PHE A 88 -10.64 1.54 1.82
CA PHE A 88 -10.41 2.66 0.91
C PHE A 88 -10.73 4.00 1.57
N LYS A 89 -11.91 4.16 2.15
CA LYS A 89 -12.32 5.40 2.82
C LYS A 89 -11.34 5.80 3.92
N ASN A 90 -10.86 4.84 4.71
CA ASN A 90 -9.89 5.05 5.78
C ASN A 90 -8.52 5.46 5.23
N PHE A 91 -8.06 4.84 4.15
CA PHE A 91 -6.83 5.24 3.47
C PHE A 91 -6.86 6.72 3.01
N PHE A 92 -8.03 7.21 2.60
CA PHE A 92 -8.20 8.59 2.16
C PHE A 92 -8.59 9.58 3.25
N GLN A 93 -8.72 9.17 4.53
CA GLN A 93 -9.03 10.11 5.61
C GLN A 93 -8.03 11.30 5.62
N PRO A 94 -8.53 12.54 5.78
CA PRO A 94 -7.69 13.74 5.78
C PRO A 94 -6.83 13.83 7.04
N ASP A 95 -7.25 13.21 8.14
CA ASP A 95 -6.57 13.31 9.42
C ASP A 95 -5.48 12.25 9.57
N LYS A 96 -4.27 12.69 9.90
CA LYS A 96 -3.18 11.81 10.34
C LYS A 96 -3.48 11.31 11.75
N ILE A 97 -3.95 10.08 11.87
CA ILE A 97 -4.20 9.44 13.17
C ILE A 97 -2.98 8.60 13.54
N GLN A 98 -2.31 8.96 14.63
CA GLN A 98 -1.27 8.12 15.23
C GLN A 98 -1.97 7.04 16.08
N GLU A 99 -1.69 5.78 15.78
CA GLU A 99 -2.27 4.63 16.48
C GLU A 99 -1.21 3.56 16.77
N THR A 100 -1.52 2.66 17.69
CA THR A 100 -0.71 1.46 17.93
C THR A 100 -1.25 0.32 17.07
N PHE A 101 -0.44 -0.24 16.19
CA PHE A 101 -0.84 -1.31 15.28
C PHE A 101 0.30 -2.33 15.06
N GLU A 102 -0.04 -3.55 14.64
CA GLU A 102 0.96 -4.52 14.17
C GLU A 102 1.41 -4.13 12.76
N ILE A 103 2.73 -4.04 12.50
CA ILE A 103 3.27 -3.68 11.17
C ILE A 103 2.69 -4.58 10.07
N HIS A 104 2.47 -5.86 10.41
CA HIS A 104 1.83 -6.83 9.54
C HIS A 104 0.48 -6.36 8.99
N GLU A 105 -0.34 -5.67 9.79
CA GLU A 105 -1.64 -5.16 9.34
C GLU A 105 -1.51 -4.11 8.23
N ALA A 106 -0.48 -3.27 8.29
CA ALA A 106 -0.21 -2.29 7.24
C ALA A 106 0.30 -2.97 5.96
N VAL A 107 1.16 -3.98 6.10
CA VAL A 107 1.66 -4.79 4.97
C VAL A 107 0.53 -5.56 4.30
N GLU A 108 -0.29 -6.30 5.05
CA GLU A 108 -1.45 -7.00 4.51
C GLU A 108 -2.44 -6.04 3.87
N GLY A 109 -2.70 -4.89 4.51
CA GLY A 109 -3.56 -3.84 3.96
C GLY A 109 -3.08 -3.40 2.59
N ALA A 110 -1.79 -3.08 2.46
CA ALA A 110 -1.20 -2.67 1.18
C ALA A 110 -1.24 -3.81 0.12
N ILE A 111 -0.95 -5.05 0.50
CA ILE A 111 -1.04 -6.22 -0.40
C ILE A 111 -2.46 -6.40 -0.96
N ARG A 112 -3.49 -6.22 -0.13
CA ARG A 112 -4.90 -6.35 -0.58
C ARG A 112 -5.26 -5.38 -1.70
N PHE A 113 -4.67 -4.19 -1.74
CA PHE A 113 -4.94 -3.22 -2.81
C PHE A 113 -4.27 -3.56 -4.15
N VAL A 114 -3.15 -4.29 -4.11
CA VAL A 114 -2.38 -4.63 -5.32
C VAL A 114 -2.59 -6.07 -5.79
N SER A 115 -3.26 -6.92 -4.98
CA SER A 115 -3.38 -8.35 -5.21
C SER A 115 -3.91 -8.72 -6.61
N ASP A 116 -4.95 -8.04 -7.09
CA ASP A 116 -5.55 -8.33 -8.40
C ASP A 116 -4.62 -7.95 -9.55
N ALA A 117 -3.94 -6.81 -9.42
CA ALA A 117 -2.96 -6.36 -10.40
C ALA A 117 -1.75 -7.30 -10.42
N TYR A 118 -1.27 -7.73 -9.25
CA TYR A 118 -0.16 -8.69 -9.11
C TYR A 118 -0.53 -10.05 -9.70
N ASN A 119 -1.72 -10.59 -9.38
CA ASN A 119 -2.20 -11.85 -9.96
C ASN A 119 -2.32 -11.78 -11.48
N THR A 120 -2.82 -10.67 -12.02
CA THR A 120 -2.96 -10.47 -13.47
C THR A 120 -1.60 -10.52 -14.18
N HIS A 121 -0.55 -10.03 -13.52
CA HIS A 121 0.81 -9.99 -14.07
C HIS A 121 1.71 -11.11 -13.51
N SER A 122 1.13 -12.14 -12.86
CA SER A 122 1.85 -13.28 -12.29
C SER A 122 2.98 -12.89 -11.33
N ILE A 123 2.76 -11.84 -10.53
CA ILE A 123 3.71 -11.36 -9.52
C ILE A 123 3.37 -11.99 -8.16
N GLN A 124 4.34 -12.67 -7.55
CA GLN A 124 4.19 -13.30 -6.25
C GLN A 124 4.66 -12.37 -5.13
N VAL A 125 3.96 -12.40 -3.99
CA VAL A 125 4.39 -11.69 -2.78
C VAL A 125 4.69 -12.72 -1.69
N GLN A 126 5.94 -12.74 -1.24
CA GLN A 126 6.38 -13.57 -0.11
C GLN A 126 6.58 -12.67 1.11
N VAL A 127 5.90 -12.98 2.22
CA VAL A 127 6.00 -12.22 3.46
C VAL A 127 6.66 -13.09 4.52
N ASN A 128 7.83 -12.68 4.99
CA ASN A 128 8.59 -13.35 6.03
C ASN A 128 8.49 -12.54 7.34
N ILE A 129 7.80 -13.13 8.33
CA ILE A 129 7.56 -12.51 9.63
C ILE A 129 8.13 -13.43 10.69
N GLN A 130 9.07 -12.92 11.48
CA GLN A 130 9.63 -13.68 12.59
C GLN A 130 8.79 -13.51 13.86
N ASP A 131 8.28 -12.30 14.14
CA ASP A 131 7.55 -11.98 15.38
C ASP A 131 6.45 -10.92 15.17
N LYS A 132 5.54 -10.80 16.15
CA LYS A 132 4.57 -9.71 16.24
C LYS A 132 5.28 -8.40 16.58
N ILE A 133 5.37 -7.49 15.63
CA ILE A 133 6.02 -6.18 15.79
C ILE A 133 4.95 -5.09 15.90
N LEU A 134 4.80 -4.52 17.10
CA LEU A 134 3.91 -3.39 17.37
C LEU A 134 4.68 -2.06 17.27
N VAL A 135 4.06 -1.07 16.62
CA VAL A 135 4.57 0.31 16.54
C VAL A 135 3.46 1.31 16.86
N ARG A 136 3.82 2.48 17.39
CA ARG A 136 2.91 3.63 17.54
C ARG A 136 3.23 4.66 16.45
N SER A 137 2.50 4.65 15.35
CA SER A 137 2.79 5.47 14.17
C SER A 137 1.51 5.70 13.34
N TYR A 138 1.65 6.16 12.10
CA TYR A 138 0.55 6.45 11.18
C TYR A 138 0.35 5.27 10.20
N LYS A 139 -0.51 4.31 10.56
CA LYS A 139 -0.75 3.08 9.78
C LYS A 139 -1.04 3.36 8.30
N ASN A 140 -1.96 4.30 8.02
CA ASN A 140 -2.36 4.63 6.65
C ASN A 140 -1.22 5.27 5.84
N GLU A 141 -0.34 6.04 6.47
CA GLU A 141 0.82 6.61 5.78
C GLU A 141 1.86 5.54 5.45
N LEU A 142 2.07 4.57 6.34
CA LEU A 142 2.93 3.42 6.03
C LEU A 142 2.34 2.60 4.88
N MET A 143 1.02 2.35 4.89
CA MET A 143 0.34 1.71 3.77
C MET A 143 0.58 2.47 2.46
N GLN A 144 0.51 3.81 2.48
CA GLN A 144 0.76 4.63 1.29
C GLN A 144 2.19 4.47 0.76
N VAL A 145 3.18 4.41 1.64
CA VAL A 145 4.58 4.13 1.27
C VAL A 145 4.70 2.76 0.61
N LEU A 146 4.15 1.73 1.25
CA LEU A 146 4.20 0.35 0.75
C LEU A 146 3.51 0.21 -0.62
N LEU A 147 2.36 0.85 -0.80
CA LEU A 147 1.62 0.84 -2.06
C LEU A 147 2.38 1.48 -3.21
N ASN A 148 3.04 2.60 -2.94
CA ASN A 148 3.86 3.25 -3.94
C ASN A 148 5.07 2.37 -4.34
N ILE A 149 5.69 1.67 -3.38
CA ILE A 149 6.76 0.71 -3.67
C ILE A 149 6.21 -0.45 -4.51
N PHE A 150 5.08 -1.06 -4.12
CA PHE A 150 4.47 -2.15 -4.87
C PHE A 150 4.10 -1.77 -6.31
N ASN A 151 3.50 -0.60 -6.52
CA ASN A 151 3.18 -0.15 -7.87
C ASN A 151 4.44 0.07 -8.70
N ASN A 152 5.51 0.61 -8.10
CA ASN A 152 6.79 0.75 -8.78
C ASN A 152 7.40 -0.61 -9.17
N THR A 153 7.35 -1.60 -8.29
CA THR A 153 7.80 -2.96 -8.60
C THR A 153 6.96 -3.60 -9.71
N LYS A 154 5.63 -3.51 -9.63
CA LYS A 154 4.72 -4.02 -10.66
C LYS A 154 5.06 -3.43 -12.03
N ASP A 155 5.23 -2.11 -12.10
CA ASP A 155 5.57 -1.43 -13.34
C ASP A 155 6.94 -1.88 -13.88
N ALA A 156 7.94 -2.04 -13.00
CA ALA A 156 9.27 -2.52 -13.39
C ALA A 156 9.23 -3.96 -13.94
N VAL A 157 8.44 -4.85 -13.32
CA VAL A 157 8.20 -6.22 -13.81
C VAL A 157 7.58 -6.22 -15.20
N ILE A 158 6.55 -5.37 -15.42
CA ILE A 158 5.86 -5.27 -16.70
C ILE A 158 6.77 -4.69 -17.79
N GLU A 159 7.44 -3.58 -17.51
CA GLU A 159 8.30 -2.86 -18.45
C GLU A 159 9.46 -3.74 -18.93
N LYS A 160 10.09 -4.46 -17.99
CA LYS A 160 11.22 -5.35 -18.28
C LYS A 160 10.81 -6.75 -18.68
N LYS A 161 9.50 -7.04 -18.71
CA LYS A 161 8.93 -8.34 -19.09
C LYS A 161 9.55 -9.49 -18.29
N ILE A 162 9.60 -9.32 -16.97
CA ILE A 162 10.15 -10.33 -16.07
C ILE A 162 9.15 -11.48 -15.96
N ASP A 163 9.57 -12.68 -16.35
CA ASP A 163 8.81 -13.90 -16.11
C ASP A 163 8.93 -14.28 -14.62
N ASN A 164 7.79 -14.55 -13.96
CA ASN A 164 7.71 -14.83 -12.52
C ASN A 164 8.25 -13.69 -11.63
N GLY A 165 7.65 -12.51 -11.78
CA GLY A 165 7.91 -11.40 -10.86
C GLY A 165 7.67 -11.80 -9.40
N MET A 166 8.51 -11.33 -8.49
CA MET A 166 8.44 -11.66 -7.08
C MET A 166 8.83 -10.45 -6.22
N VAL A 167 8.14 -10.30 -5.09
CA VAL A 167 8.49 -9.35 -4.03
C VAL A 167 8.61 -10.09 -2.72
N THR A 168 9.78 -10.03 -2.10
CA THR A 168 10.04 -10.59 -0.78
C THR A 168 10.03 -9.47 0.24
N ILE A 169 9.18 -9.61 1.25
CA ILE A 169 9.06 -8.67 2.37
C ILE A 169 9.63 -9.34 3.61
N ASN A 170 10.66 -8.76 4.22
CA ASN A 170 11.15 -9.19 5.52
C ASN A 170 10.94 -8.09 6.55
N MET A 171 10.46 -8.48 7.72
CA MET A 171 10.27 -7.59 8.85
C MET A 171 11.11 -8.07 10.02
N SER A 172 11.83 -7.15 10.64
CA SER A 172 12.64 -7.45 11.82
C SER A 172 12.57 -6.30 12.82
N GLU A 173 12.73 -6.63 14.09
CA GLU A 173 12.87 -5.67 15.17
C GLU A 173 14.30 -5.73 15.70
N SER A 174 14.96 -4.57 15.82
CA SER A 174 16.29 -4.47 16.40
C SER A 174 16.38 -3.26 17.32
N LYS A 175 16.58 -3.53 18.62
CA LYS A 175 16.61 -2.51 19.68
C LYS A 175 15.32 -1.67 19.69
N ASN A 176 15.42 -0.41 19.25
CA ASN A 176 14.31 0.54 19.18
C ASN A 176 13.91 0.82 17.72
N LYS A 177 14.23 -0.07 16.78
CA LYS A 177 13.94 0.12 15.37
C LYS A 177 13.15 -1.05 14.82
N VAL A 178 12.18 -0.73 13.99
CA VAL A 178 11.54 -1.68 13.07
C VAL A 178 12.20 -1.51 11.72
N ILE A 179 12.64 -2.61 11.12
CA ILE A 179 13.22 -2.63 9.78
C ILE A 179 12.30 -3.48 8.90
N ILE A 180 11.77 -2.86 7.86
CA ILE A 180 10.98 -3.49 6.81
C ILE A 180 11.80 -3.44 5.54
N THR A 181 12.03 -4.59 4.92
CA THR A 181 12.72 -4.68 3.63
C THR A 181 11.76 -5.22 2.59
N LEU A 182 11.75 -4.60 1.41
CA LEU A 182 11.03 -5.04 0.24
C LEU A 182 12.06 -5.25 -0.88
N GLN A 183 12.28 -6.50 -1.28
CA GLN A 183 13.17 -6.83 -2.37
C GLN A 183 12.36 -7.38 -3.54
N ASP A 184 12.48 -6.76 -4.70
CA ASP A 184 11.95 -7.32 -5.95
C ASP A 184 13.02 -8.05 -6.76
N ASN A 185 12.60 -8.75 -7.81
CA ASN A 185 13.47 -9.34 -8.84
C ASN A 185 13.31 -8.61 -10.19
N ALA A 186 13.04 -7.31 -10.15
CA ALA A 186 12.66 -6.53 -11.33
C ALA A 186 13.86 -5.86 -12.03
N GLY A 187 15.05 -6.44 -11.96
CA GLY A 187 16.26 -6.01 -12.68
C GLY A 187 16.87 -4.68 -12.21
N GLY A 188 16.57 -4.21 -10.99
CA GLY A 188 17.14 -3.01 -10.36
C GLY A 188 16.90 -1.71 -11.12
N VAL A 189 17.68 -0.66 -10.86
CA VAL A 189 17.65 0.61 -11.60
C VAL A 189 19.07 1.12 -11.89
N SER A 190 19.24 2.09 -12.79
CA SER A 190 20.58 2.66 -13.05
C SER A 190 21.09 3.47 -11.85
N THR A 191 22.40 3.68 -11.76
CA THR A 191 23.02 4.51 -10.70
C THR A 191 22.44 5.92 -10.68
N GLU A 192 22.22 6.53 -11.84
CA GLU A 192 21.59 7.85 -11.94
C GLU A 192 20.16 7.85 -11.39
N VAL A 193 19.39 6.79 -11.62
CA VAL A 193 18.06 6.64 -11.06
C VAL A 193 18.12 6.47 -9.55
N LEU A 194 19.03 5.65 -9.00
CA LEU A 194 19.18 5.49 -7.54
C LEU A 194 19.45 6.82 -6.83
N GLU A 195 20.31 7.67 -7.41
CA GLU A 195 20.67 8.96 -6.84
C GLU A 195 19.50 9.96 -6.85
N LYS A 196 18.64 9.89 -7.87
CA LYS A 196 17.57 10.87 -8.12
C LYS A 196 16.16 10.37 -7.82
N MET A 197 15.94 9.09 -7.55
CA MET A 197 14.60 8.49 -7.44
C MET A 197 13.72 9.08 -6.33
N TYR A 198 14.34 9.77 -5.38
CA TYR A 198 13.65 10.46 -4.29
C TYR A 198 13.55 11.97 -4.50
N GLU A 199 13.99 12.51 -5.64
CA GLU A 199 13.79 13.90 -6.00
C GLU A 199 12.35 14.12 -6.49
N PRO A 200 11.72 15.26 -6.14
CA PRO A 200 10.37 15.56 -6.60
C PRO A 200 10.34 15.68 -8.12
N TYR A 201 9.29 15.14 -8.74
CA TYR A 201 9.06 15.11 -10.20
C TYR A 201 10.04 14.28 -11.01
N PHE A 202 11.01 13.61 -10.38
CA PHE A 202 11.87 12.68 -11.08
C PHE A 202 11.10 11.41 -11.42
N THR A 203 11.09 11.03 -12.69
CA THR A 203 10.45 9.80 -13.16
C THR A 203 11.16 9.26 -14.39
N THR A 204 11.14 7.94 -14.58
CA THR A 204 11.52 7.29 -15.83
C THR A 204 10.30 6.96 -16.70
N LYS A 205 9.09 7.27 -16.22
CA LYS A 205 7.79 6.82 -16.75
C LYS A 205 7.03 7.91 -17.53
N PHE A 206 7.75 8.73 -18.30
CA PHE A 206 7.17 9.91 -18.98
C PHE A 206 6.03 9.57 -19.95
N GLU A 207 6.07 8.41 -20.62
CA GLU A 207 5.00 7.98 -21.54
C GLU A 207 3.79 7.35 -20.81
N SER A 208 3.97 6.84 -19.60
CA SER A 208 2.96 6.13 -18.81
C SER A 208 2.33 6.98 -17.68
N HIS A 209 2.43 8.32 -17.77
CA HIS A 209 1.87 9.28 -16.81
C HIS A 209 2.45 9.18 -15.38
N GLY A 210 3.71 8.78 -15.24
CA GLY A 210 4.40 8.86 -13.95
C GLY A 210 4.53 10.31 -13.50
N THR A 211 3.96 10.66 -12.34
CA THR A 211 4.05 12.04 -11.81
C THR A 211 5.43 12.36 -11.24
N GLY A 212 6.22 11.34 -10.91
CA GLY A 212 7.51 11.48 -10.22
C GLY A 212 7.38 11.96 -8.77
N ILE A 213 6.17 11.97 -8.20
CA ILE A 213 5.92 12.48 -6.85
C ILE A 213 5.91 11.34 -5.82
N GLY A 214 5.58 10.11 -6.24
CA GLY A 214 5.33 8.98 -5.34
C GLY A 214 6.48 8.71 -4.37
N LEU A 215 7.67 8.39 -4.88
CA LEU A 215 8.82 8.00 -4.05
C LEU A 215 9.33 9.16 -3.18
N TYR A 216 9.33 10.38 -3.71
CA TYR A 216 9.60 11.58 -2.92
C TYR A 216 8.64 11.68 -1.73
N MET A 217 7.33 11.50 -1.95
CA MET A 217 6.35 11.52 -0.86
C MET A 217 6.51 10.35 0.11
N SER A 218 6.88 9.17 -0.38
CA SER A 218 7.21 8.04 0.49
C SER A 218 8.36 8.39 1.43
N LYS A 219 9.41 9.03 0.92
CA LYS A 219 10.55 9.47 1.74
C LYS A 219 10.12 10.53 2.76
N MET A 220 9.33 11.51 2.33
CA MET A 220 8.80 12.55 3.22
C MET A 220 7.90 11.98 4.34
N ILE A 221 7.06 11.00 4.04
CA ILE A 221 6.24 10.30 5.03
C ILE A 221 7.13 9.63 6.08
N ILE A 222 8.08 8.80 5.64
CA ILE A 222 8.92 8.03 6.55
C ILE A 222 9.82 8.96 7.38
N GLU A 223 10.48 9.93 6.75
CA GLU A 223 11.43 10.81 7.46
C GLU A 223 10.76 11.87 8.32
N LYS A 224 9.67 12.50 7.84
CA LYS A 224 9.04 13.64 8.55
C LYS A 224 7.89 13.25 9.45
N SER A 225 7.17 12.18 9.12
CA SER A 225 5.99 11.77 9.90
C SER A 225 6.31 10.62 10.83
N MET A 226 7.21 9.70 10.43
CA MET A 226 7.56 8.52 11.23
C MET A 226 8.94 8.59 11.88
N ASN A 227 9.67 9.70 11.71
CA ASN A 227 11.04 9.89 12.19
C ASN A 227 11.97 8.73 11.80
N GLY A 228 11.76 8.17 10.61
CA GLY A 228 12.46 7.01 10.09
C GLY A 228 13.44 7.34 8.97
N SER A 229 13.88 6.30 8.25
CA SER A 229 14.62 6.44 6.99
C SER A 229 14.08 5.51 5.90
N LEU A 230 14.15 5.97 4.66
CA LEU A 230 13.77 5.22 3.46
C LEU A 230 14.93 5.24 2.47
N GLU A 231 15.49 4.07 2.20
CA GLU A 231 16.65 3.91 1.33
C GLU A 231 16.41 2.82 0.30
N SER A 232 17.12 2.88 -0.83
CA SER A 232 17.07 1.82 -1.83
C SER A 232 18.42 1.58 -2.46
N GLU A 233 18.71 0.32 -2.74
CA GLU A 233 19.92 -0.13 -3.40
C GLU A 233 19.61 -1.26 -4.36
N ASN A 234 20.39 -1.39 -5.43
CA ASN A 234 20.31 -2.59 -6.26
C ASN A 234 20.89 -3.77 -5.49
N ARG A 235 20.16 -4.88 -5.47
CA ARG A 235 20.61 -6.11 -4.82
C ARG A 235 20.20 -7.31 -5.66
N GLU A 236 21.17 -8.18 -5.92
CA GLU A 236 20.98 -9.37 -6.76
C GLU A 236 20.41 -8.99 -8.13
N ASP A 237 19.22 -9.50 -8.47
CA ASP A 237 18.52 -9.28 -9.72
C ASP A 237 17.40 -8.23 -9.60
N GLY A 238 17.38 -7.41 -8.55
CA GLY A 238 16.33 -6.42 -8.35
C GLY A 238 16.70 -5.22 -7.49
N LEU A 239 15.68 -4.56 -6.97
CA LEU A 239 15.80 -3.42 -6.07
C LEU A 239 15.41 -3.82 -4.66
N LEU A 240 16.26 -3.48 -3.68
CA LEU A 240 15.98 -3.59 -2.26
C LEU A 240 15.62 -2.21 -1.73
N THR A 241 14.39 -2.05 -1.23
CA THR A 241 13.96 -0.87 -0.47
C THR A 241 13.91 -1.19 1.02
N THR A 242 14.58 -0.38 1.83
CA THR A 242 14.63 -0.53 3.29
C THR A 242 13.90 0.64 3.95
N ILE A 243 12.91 0.32 4.78
CA ILE A 243 12.18 1.25 5.62
C ILE A 243 12.60 1.02 7.06
N ILE A 244 13.09 2.05 7.73
CA ILE A 244 13.44 2.02 9.14
C ILE A 244 12.47 2.95 9.87
N ILE A 245 11.80 2.45 10.90
CA ILE A 245 10.90 3.24 11.76
C ILE A 245 11.43 3.15 13.20
N GLU A 246 11.65 4.30 13.84
CA GLU A 246 12.02 4.35 15.24
C GLU A 246 10.79 4.03 16.12
N LYS A 247 10.95 3.11 17.07
CA LYS A 247 9.97 2.84 18.13
C LYS A 247 10.14 3.93 19.19
N GLU A 248 9.06 4.61 19.56
CA GLU A 248 9.09 5.55 20.68
C GLU A 248 9.63 4.83 21.94
N THR A 249 10.81 5.26 22.41
CA THR A 249 11.29 4.89 23.74
C THR A 249 10.41 5.59 24.76
N LYS A 250 9.68 4.83 25.57
CA LYS A 250 9.05 5.38 26.79
C LYS A 250 10.16 5.88 27.72
N GLU A 251 10.48 7.16 27.65
CA GLU A 251 11.03 7.86 28.80
C GLU A 251 9.89 7.97 29.82
N TRP A 252 9.88 7.06 30.79
CA TRP A 252 9.14 7.28 32.02
C TRP A 252 9.83 8.44 32.74
N VAL A 253 9.36 9.66 32.47
CA VAL A 253 9.62 10.79 33.37
C VAL A 253 8.93 10.44 34.68
N TYR A 254 9.69 9.88 35.62
CA TYR A 254 9.34 9.91 37.03
C TYR A 254 9.19 11.38 37.40
N SER A 255 7.95 11.87 37.33
CA SER A 255 7.58 13.12 37.99
C SER A 255 7.51 12.78 39.47
N ILE A 256 8.53 13.25 40.20
CA ILE A 256 8.59 13.26 41.67
C ILE A 256 7.63 14.33 42.18
#